data_AF-A0A2I0PSP2-F1
#
_entry.id   AF-A0A2I0PSP2-F1
#
_cell.length_a   1.000
_cell.length_b   1.000
_cell.length_c   1.000
_cell.angle_alpha   90.00
_cell.angle_beta   90.00
_cell.angle_gamma   90.00
#
_symmetry.space_group_name_H-M   'P 1'
#
loop_
_entity.id
_entity.type
_entity.pdbx_description
1 polymer ?
#
loop_
_entity_poly.entity_id
_entity_poly.type
_entity_poly.pdbx_seq_one_letter_code
_entity_poly.pdbx_strand_id
1 'polypeptide(L)'
;MTTYLYEQDLVPQKYRILIALWHDKLVRQIAQELGVPVQELRRFLIEHLDMIQLENLPARAEVAEAQADLGDTVARALGREKYTLYLQFLSGAAMDAIFREVNARIQEGIPIEDAIAYGRTQIREALKS
;
A
#
# COMPACT_ATOMS: atom_id res chain seq x y z
N MET A 1 9.69 -2.21 -41.38
CA MET A 1 10.42 -3.13 -40.48
C MET A 1 9.98 -2.79 -39.07
N THR A 2 9.13 -3.63 -38.49
CA THR A 2 8.70 -3.51 -37.09
C THR A 2 9.85 -3.97 -36.21
N THR A 3 10.51 -3.03 -35.55
CA THR A 3 11.49 -3.33 -34.51
C THR A 3 10.72 -3.93 -33.33
N TYR A 4 10.66 -5.26 -33.25
CA TYR A 4 10.20 -5.95 -32.05
C TYR A 4 11.24 -5.70 -30.97
N LEU A 5 11.08 -4.62 -30.21
CA LEU A 5 11.70 -4.47 -28.92
C LEU A 5 11.05 -5.56 -28.05
N TYR A 6 11.74 -6.68 -27.82
CA TYR A 6 11.32 -7.62 -26.81
C TYR A 6 11.35 -6.87 -25.48
N GLU A 7 10.19 -6.40 -25.01
CA GLU A 7 10.05 -6.00 -23.61
C GLU A 7 10.44 -7.22 -22.79
N GLN A 8 11.58 -7.12 -22.11
CA GLN A 8 12.05 -8.17 -21.25
C GLN A 8 11.00 -8.34 -20.14
N ASP A 9 10.45 -9.54 -20.01
CA ASP A 9 9.56 -9.84 -18.90
C ASP A 9 10.34 -9.67 -17.58
N LEU A 10 10.00 -8.61 -16.84
CA LEU A 10 10.63 -8.25 -15.58
C LEU A 10 9.98 -8.98 -14.39
N VAL A 11 8.89 -9.72 -14.58
CA VAL A 11 8.17 -10.43 -13.50
C VAL A 11 9.12 -11.29 -12.65
N PRO A 12 10.02 -12.12 -13.22
CA PRO A 12 10.95 -12.91 -12.41
C PRO A 12 11.92 -12.06 -11.58
N GLN A 13 12.32 -10.88 -12.09
CA GLN A 13 13.24 -9.98 -11.40
C GLN A 13 12.54 -9.25 -10.26
N LYS A 14 11.32 -8.74 -10.51
CA LYS A 14 10.46 -8.15 -9.48
C LYS A 14 10.16 -9.14 -8.35
N TYR A 15 9.88 -10.41 -8.69
CA TYR A 15 9.67 -11.45 -7.68
C TYR A 15 10.93 -11.71 -6.85
N ARG A 16 12.12 -11.76 -7.48
CA ARG A 16 13.40 -11.92 -6.77
C ARG A 16 13.64 -10.81 -5.75
N ILE A 17 13.32 -9.56 -6.10
CA ILE A 17 13.38 -8.44 -5.16
C ILE A 17 12.45 -8.68 -3.97
N LEU A 18 11.19 -9.05 -4.23
CA LEU A 18 10.17 -9.23 -3.19
C LEU A 18 10.44 -10.40 -2.23
N ILE A 19 11.21 -11.41 -2.63
CA ILE A 19 11.58 -12.54 -1.76
C ILE A 19 12.93 -12.34 -1.05
N ALA A 20 13.66 -11.25 -1.34
CA ALA A 20 14.85 -10.89 -0.58
C ALA A 20 14.49 -10.63 0.88
N LEU A 21 15.39 -10.95 1.82
CA LEU A 21 15.09 -11.02 3.26
C LEU A 21 14.35 -9.78 3.81
N TRP A 22 14.82 -8.58 3.50
CA TRP A 22 14.26 -7.32 4.00
C TRP A 22 12.92 -6.99 3.35
N HIS A 23 12.83 -7.17 2.04
CA HIS A 23 11.60 -7.00 1.28
C HIS A 23 10.53 -7.99 1.72
N ASP A 24 10.87 -9.27 1.89
CA ASP A 24 9.92 -10.29 2.32
C ASP A 24 9.34 -9.97 3.70
N LYS A 25 10.20 -9.57 4.65
CA LYS A 25 9.75 -9.16 5.98
C LYS A 25 8.80 -7.97 5.91
N LEU A 26 9.14 -6.94 5.14
CA LEU A 26 8.30 -5.76 4.96
C LEU A 26 6.96 -6.11 4.31
N VAL A 27 6.98 -6.88 3.22
CA VAL A 27 5.76 -7.26 2.50
C VAL A 27 4.84 -8.09 3.39
N ARG A 28 5.39 -9.00 4.22
CA ARG A 28 4.59 -9.73 5.22
C ARG A 28 3.98 -8.82 6.26
N GLN A 29 4.75 -7.84 6.75
CA GLN A 29 4.25 -6.86 7.71
C GLN A 29 3.09 -6.06 7.10
N ILE A 30 3.25 -5.51 5.89
CA ILE A 30 2.20 -4.74 5.22
C ILE A 30 0.99 -5.64 4.92
N ALA A 31 1.21 -6.88 4.48
CA ALA A 31 0.14 -7.84 4.26
C ALA A 31 -0.68 -8.09 5.53
N GLN A 32 -0.01 -8.20 6.68
CA GLN A 32 -0.67 -8.32 7.99
C GLN A 32 -1.42 -7.05 8.38
N GLU A 33 -0.82 -5.87 8.19
CA GLU A 33 -1.46 -4.57 8.47
C GLU A 33 -2.75 -4.37 7.67
N LEU A 34 -2.75 -4.79 6.40
CA LEU A 34 -3.89 -4.66 5.48
C LEU A 34 -4.86 -5.86 5.56
N GLY A 35 -4.44 -6.95 6.19
CA GLY A 35 -5.20 -8.21 6.24
C GLY A 35 -5.39 -8.83 4.85
N VAL A 36 -4.35 -8.81 4.01
CA VAL A 36 -4.32 -9.46 2.69
C VAL A 36 -3.37 -10.65 2.69
N PRO A 37 -3.62 -11.70 1.89
CA PRO A 37 -2.64 -12.76 1.68
C PRO A 37 -1.34 -12.22 1.10
N VAL A 38 -0.20 -12.66 1.64
CA VAL A 38 1.14 -12.19 1.19
C VAL A 38 1.37 -12.39 -0.31
N GLN A 39 0.84 -13.46 -0.90
CA GLN A 39 1.00 -13.71 -2.34
C GLN A 39 0.13 -12.78 -3.19
N GLU A 40 -1.04 -12.38 -2.70
CA GLU A 40 -1.88 -11.37 -3.38
C GLU A 40 -1.18 -10.03 -3.38
N LEU A 41 -0.61 -9.62 -2.24
CA LEU A 41 0.16 -8.38 -2.17
C LEU A 41 1.38 -8.44 -3.10
N ARG A 42 2.14 -9.54 -3.12
CA ARG A 42 3.28 -9.67 -4.05
C ARG A 42 2.86 -9.55 -5.51
N ARG A 43 1.75 -10.20 -5.90
CA ARG A 43 1.20 -10.07 -7.26
C ARG A 43 0.87 -8.61 -7.58
N PHE A 44 0.14 -7.95 -6.69
CA PHE A 44 -0.21 -6.54 -6.83
C PHE A 44 1.04 -5.67 -7.03
N LEU A 45 2.08 -5.85 -6.21
CA LEU A 45 3.33 -5.09 -6.30
C LEU A 45 4.07 -5.33 -7.62
N ILE A 46 4.07 -6.56 -8.13
CA ILE A 46 4.68 -6.91 -9.43
C ILE A 46 3.95 -6.20 -10.58
N GLU A 47 2.62 -6.13 -10.52
CA GLU A 47 1.77 -5.54 -11.55
C GLU A 47 1.84 -4.00 -11.55
N HIS A 48 1.94 -3.38 -10.37
CA HIS A 48 1.74 -1.93 -10.21
C HIS A 48 3.01 -1.12 -9.94
N LEU A 49 4.08 -1.74 -9.46
CA LEU A 49 5.35 -1.04 -9.19
C LEU A 49 6.42 -1.40 -10.21
N ASP A 50 7.17 -0.41 -10.65
CA ASP A 50 8.38 -0.60 -11.47
C ASP A 50 9.55 -1.15 -10.64
N MET A 51 10.67 -1.46 -11.32
CA MET A 51 11.87 -1.99 -10.67
C MET A 51 12.43 -1.04 -9.60
N ILE A 52 12.50 0.27 -9.88
CA ILE A 52 13.10 1.26 -8.98
C ILE A 52 12.23 1.41 -7.71
N GLN A 53 10.91 1.42 -7.87
CA GLN A 53 9.95 1.48 -6.78
C GLN A 53 10.03 0.25 -5.88
N LEU A 54 10.25 -0.94 -6.46
CA LEU A 54 10.42 -2.19 -5.72
C LEU A 54 11.76 -2.27 -5.00
N GLU A 55 12.85 -1.92 -5.68
CA GLU A 55 14.19 -1.90 -5.09
C GLU A 55 14.26 -0.97 -3.88
N ASN A 56 13.66 0.22 -4.00
CA ASN A 56 13.64 1.23 -2.94
C ASN A 56 12.48 1.08 -1.94
N LEU A 57 11.66 0.02 -2.05
CA LEU A 57 10.47 -0.16 -1.20
C LEU A 57 10.78 -0.12 0.31
N PRO A 58 11.85 -0.79 0.82
CA PRO A 58 12.17 -0.76 2.25
C PRO A 58 12.53 0.62 2.77
N ALA A 59 13.38 1.37 2.08
CA ALA A 59 13.78 2.69 2.54
C ALA A 59 12.58 3.66 2.55
N ARG A 60 11.70 3.58 1.54
CA ARG A 60 10.46 4.38 1.54
C ARG A 60 9.54 4.03 2.71
N ALA A 61 9.44 2.75 3.07
CA ALA A 61 8.65 2.31 4.22
C ALA A 61 9.22 2.80 5.55
N GLU A 62 10.54 2.80 5.71
CA GLU A 62 11.21 3.33 6.91
C GLU A 62 10.95 4.83 7.09
N VAL A 63 11.05 5.61 6.00
CA VAL A 63 10.73 7.04 6.05
C VAL A 63 9.25 7.26 6.35
N ALA A 64 8.36 6.45 5.77
CA ALA A 64 6.93 6.53 6.06
C ALA A 64 6.64 6.28 7.54
N GLU A 65 7.25 5.28 8.17
CA GLU A 65 7.01 5.00 9.60
C GLU A 65 7.45 6.17 10.51
N ALA A 66 8.52 6.87 10.11
CA ALA A 66 9.05 8.01 10.84
C ALA A 66 8.27 9.31 10.62
N GLN A 67 7.75 9.54 9.40
CA GLN A 67 7.30 10.87 8.97
C GLN A 67 5.83 10.92 8.51
N ALA A 68 5.21 9.79 8.18
CA ALA A 68 3.86 9.78 7.63
C ALA A 68 2.82 10.13 8.70
N ASP A 69 1.82 10.91 8.28
CA ASP A 69 0.58 11.20 9.01
C ASP A 69 0.84 11.81 10.41
N LEU A 70 1.91 12.61 10.55
CA LEU A 70 2.27 13.26 11.81
C LEU A 70 1.17 14.24 12.24
N GLY A 71 0.58 13.98 13.41
CA GLY A 71 -0.44 14.84 14.03
C GLY A 71 -1.89 14.44 13.75
N ASP A 72 -2.14 13.41 12.94
CA ASP A 72 -3.48 12.89 12.68
C ASP A 72 -3.53 11.37 12.96
N THR A 73 -4.18 11.01 14.06
CA THR A 73 -4.27 9.61 14.51
C THR A 73 -5.11 8.75 13.59
N VAL A 74 -6.15 9.32 12.96
CA VAL A 74 -7.03 8.59 12.04
C VAL A 74 -6.30 8.36 10.72
N ALA A 75 -5.64 9.39 10.19
CA ALA A 75 -4.83 9.27 8.99
C ALA A 75 -3.70 8.25 9.19
N ARG A 76 -3.01 8.29 10.33
CA ARG A 76 -1.96 7.33 10.68
C ARG A 76 -2.48 5.90 10.82
N ALA A 77 -3.66 5.72 11.41
CA ALA A 77 -4.25 4.39 11.58
C ALA A 77 -4.69 3.74 10.25
N LEU A 78 -5.02 4.56 9.26
CA LEU A 78 -5.31 4.13 7.88
C LEU A 78 -4.05 4.06 7.01
N GLY A 79 -2.95 4.69 7.42
CA GLY A 79 -1.72 4.80 6.64
C GLY A 79 -1.91 5.68 5.39
N ARG A 80 -2.58 6.82 5.53
CA ARG A 80 -2.96 7.68 4.40
C ARG A 80 -1.74 8.09 3.60
N GLU A 81 -0.75 8.74 4.21
CA GLU A 81 0.48 9.11 3.52
C GLU A 81 1.36 7.89 3.22
N LYS A 82 1.41 6.90 4.12
CA LYS A 82 2.17 5.65 3.92
C LYS A 82 1.81 4.97 2.61
N TYR A 83 0.52 4.74 2.35
CA TYR A 83 0.07 3.98 1.19
C TYR A 83 -0.12 4.81 -0.08
N THR A 84 -0.16 6.15 0.00
CA THR A 84 -0.33 7.01 -1.19
C THR A 84 0.96 7.69 -1.63
N LEU A 85 1.70 8.30 -0.72
CA LEU A 85 2.87 9.11 -1.02
C LEU A 85 4.14 8.25 -1.04
N TYR A 86 4.35 7.46 0.02
CA TYR A 86 5.61 6.74 0.20
C TYR A 86 5.64 5.42 -0.56
N LEU A 87 4.60 4.58 -0.38
CA LEU A 87 4.56 3.25 -0.98
C LEU A 87 3.84 3.22 -2.32
N GLN A 88 2.95 4.19 -2.57
CA GLN A 88 2.17 4.35 -3.81
C GLN A 88 1.32 3.12 -4.15
N PHE A 89 0.73 2.49 -3.14
CA PHE A 89 -0.18 1.35 -3.31
C PHE A 89 -1.59 1.80 -3.68
N LEU A 90 -1.96 3.02 -3.31
CA LEU A 90 -3.25 3.60 -3.60
C LEU A 90 -3.08 4.99 -4.20
N SER A 91 -4.01 5.38 -5.07
CA SER A 91 -4.08 6.77 -5.52
C SER A 91 -4.50 7.68 -4.37
N GLY A 92 -4.03 8.93 -4.39
CA GLY A 92 -4.46 9.94 -3.41
C GLY A 92 -5.98 10.12 -3.42
N ALA A 93 -6.61 10.12 -4.59
CA ALA A 93 -8.06 10.25 -4.72
C ALA A 93 -8.84 9.10 -4.05
N ALA A 94 -8.39 7.85 -4.21
CA ALA A 94 -9.01 6.70 -3.57
C ALA A 94 -8.88 6.77 -2.05
N MET A 95 -7.67 7.05 -1.54
CA MET A 95 -7.45 7.18 -0.10
C MET A 95 -8.21 8.38 0.50
N ASP A 96 -8.27 9.52 -0.19
CA ASP A 96 -9.00 10.69 0.28
C ASP A 96 -10.52 10.47 0.32
N ALA A 97 -11.06 9.62 -0.57
CA ALA A 97 -12.45 9.19 -0.49
C ALA A 97 -12.68 8.33 0.76
N ILE A 98 -11.82 7.34 1.01
CA ILE A 98 -11.88 6.48 2.20
C ILE A 98 -11.76 7.31 3.49
N PHE A 99 -10.78 8.20 3.56
CA PHE A 99 -10.53 9.05 4.73
C PHE A 99 -11.72 9.99 5.03
N ARG A 100 -12.35 10.57 4.01
CA ARG A 100 -13.55 11.39 4.18
C ARG A 100 -14.73 10.59 4.73
N GLU A 101 -14.95 9.41 4.20
CA GLU A 101 -16.02 8.51 4.66
C GLU A 101 -15.80 8.06 6.11
N VAL A 102 -14.55 7.73 6.49
CA VAL A 102 -14.21 7.39 7.88
C VAL A 102 -14.49 8.55 8.82
N ASN A 103 -14.11 9.78 8.44
CA ASN A 103 -14.39 10.96 9.27
C ASN A 103 -15.89 11.28 9.37
N ALA A 104 -16.65 11.10 8.29
CA ALA A 104 -18.11 11.27 8.31
C ALA A 104 -18.75 10.32 9.33
N ARG A 105 -18.33 9.04 9.34
CA ARG A 105 -18.78 8.04 10.31
C ARG A 105 -18.46 8.42 11.76
N ILE A 106 -17.26 8.94 12.00
CA ILE A 106 -16.87 9.43 13.33
C ILE A 106 -17.76 10.61 13.75
N GLN A 107 -18.05 11.54 12.84
CA GLN A 107 -18.95 12.68 13.09
C GLN A 107 -20.40 12.25 13.36
N GLU A 108 -20.85 11.16 12.76
CA GLU A 108 -22.15 10.53 13.01
C GLU A 108 -22.23 9.78 14.36
N GLY A 109 -21.12 9.72 15.11
CA GLY A 109 -21.05 9.11 16.43
C GLY A 109 -20.68 7.62 16.43
N ILE A 110 -20.24 7.07 15.29
CA ILE A 110 -19.68 5.72 15.23
C ILE A 110 -18.34 5.70 15.98
N PRO A 111 -18.07 4.68 16.82
CA PRO A 111 -16.78 4.54 17.48
C PRO A 111 -15.61 4.61 16.50
N ILE A 112 -14.55 5.32 16.87
CA ILE A 112 -13.36 5.53 16.03
C ILE A 112 -12.77 4.21 15.55
N GLU A 113 -12.73 3.20 16.42
CA GLU A 113 -12.21 1.86 16.12
C GLU A 113 -13.00 1.18 15.00
N ASP A 114 -14.33 1.26 15.05
CA ASP A 114 -15.22 0.69 14.03
C ASP A 114 -15.11 1.44 12.70
N ALA A 115 -15.00 2.77 12.77
CA ALA A 115 -14.81 3.60 11.58
C ALA A 115 -13.45 3.31 10.90
N ILE A 116 -12.38 3.12 11.68
CA ILE A 116 -11.06 2.71 11.17
C ILE A 116 -11.12 1.29 10.59
N ALA A 117 -11.78 0.35 11.25
CA ALA A 117 -11.94 -1.02 10.76
C ALA A 117 -12.68 -1.05 9.41
N TYR A 118 -13.71 -0.21 9.26
CA TYR A 118 -14.36 0.02 7.97
C TYR A 118 -13.37 0.58 6.93
N GLY A 119 -12.63 1.63 7.26
CA GLY A 119 -11.62 2.21 6.35
C GLY A 119 -10.57 1.21 5.88
N ARG A 120 -10.06 0.37 6.79
CA ARG A 120 -9.11 -0.72 6.46
C ARG A 120 -9.71 -1.76 5.52
N THR A 121 -11.01 -2.03 5.66
CA THR A 121 -11.72 -2.92 4.73
C THR A 121 -11.81 -2.30 3.34
N GLN A 122 -12.11 -0.99 3.24
CA GLN A 122 -12.14 -0.29 1.95
C GLN A 122 -10.75 -0.24 1.28
N ILE A 123 -9.69 -0.03 2.05
CA ILE A 123 -8.30 -0.08 1.57
C ILE A 123 -7.99 -1.45 0.97
N ARG A 124 -8.40 -2.53 1.67
CA ARG A 124 -8.23 -3.90 1.18
C ARG A 124 -8.93 -4.15 -0.14
N GLU A 125 -10.17 -3.70 -0.28
CA GLU A 125 -10.93 -3.88 -1.52
C GLU A 125 -10.32 -3.08 -2.68
N ALA A 126 -9.77 -1.89 -2.41
CA ALA A 126 -9.07 -1.09 -3.41
C ALA A 126 -7.74 -1.72 -3.90
N LEU A 127 -7.17 -2.68 -3.17
CA LEU A 127 -6.00 -3.45 -3.63
C LEU A 127 -6.37 -4.65 -4.50
N LYS A 128 -7.65 -5.04 -4.54
CA LYS A 128 -8.15 -6.16 -5.35
C LYS A 128 -8.69 -5.72 -6.71
N SER A 129 -9.01 -4.44 -6.86
CA SER A 129 -9.51 -3.82 -8.09
C SER A 129 -8.38 -3.51 -9.07
#